data_AF-A0A353Y4W5-F1
#
_entry.id   AF-A0A353Y4W5-F1
#
_cell.length_a   1.000
_cell.length_b   1.000
_cell.length_c   1.000
_cell.angle_alpha   90.00
_cell.angle_beta   90.00
_cell.angle_gamma   90.00
#
_symmetry.space_group_name_H-M   'P 1'
#
loop_
_entity.id
_entity.type
_entity.pdbx_description
1 polymer ?
#
loop_
_entity_poly.entity_id
_entity_poly.type
_entity_poly.pdbx_seq_one_letter_code
_entity_poly.pdbx_strand_id
1 'polypeptide(L)'
;MAPFSEIVVALLLLASGAVVLAAALGLWRLPDFFARMHAPALASTLAAWIVALASIVHFSVRAGELSLHVWLIIIILSITAPVTTLVLAR
;
A
#
# COMPACT_ATOMS: atom_id res chain seq x y z
N MET A 1 -20.54 -10.13 -13.85
CA MET A 1 -20.52 -8.69 -14.20
C MET A 1 -21.05 -7.90 -13.01
N ALA A 2 -20.19 -7.53 -12.06
CA ALA A 2 -20.58 -6.64 -10.96
C ALA A 2 -19.85 -5.30 -11.15
N PRO A 3 -20.43 -4.32 -11.87
CA PRO A 3 -19.78 -3.03 -12.12
C PRO A 3 -19.38 -2.31 -10.83
N PHE A 4 -20.08 -2.61 -9.72
CA PHE A 4 -19.80 -2.05 -8.40
C PHE A 4 -18.42 -2.43 -7.85
N SER A 5 -17.92 -3.65 -8.10
CA SER A 5 -16.62 -4.07 -7.57
C SER A 5 -15.47 -3.32 -8.25
N GLU A 6 -15.60 -3.02 -9.54
CA GLU A 6 -14.59 -2.26 -10.27
C GLU A 6 -14.51 -0.82 -9.77
N ILE A 7 -15.65 -0.21 -9.40
CA ILE A 7 -15.70 1.12 -8.79
C ILE A 7 -15.01 1.13 -7.43
N VAL A 8 -15.27 0.13 -6.58
CA VAL A 8 -14.63 0.00 -5.27
C VAL A 8 -13.11 -0.17 -5.40
N VAL A 9 -12.66 -1.03 -6.33
CA VAL A 9 -11.23 -1.24 -6.60
C VAL A 9 -10.59 0.04 -7.12
N ALA A 10 -11.24 0.76 -8.04
CA ALA A 10 -10.73 2.04 -8.56
C ALA A 10 -10.58 3.09 -7.44
N LEU A 11 -11.56 3.20 -6.53
CA LEU A 11 -11.48 4.11 -5.38
C LEU A 11 -10.35 3.73 -4.42
N LEU A 12 -10.16 2.44 -4.14
CA LEU A 12 -9.05 1.96 -3.31
C LEU A 12 -7.70 2.27 -3.95
N LEU A 13 -7.55 2.06 -5.27
CA LEU A 13 -6.30 2.38 -5.98
C LEU A 13 -6.02 3.88 -6.00
N LEU A 14 -7.03 4.72 -6.21
CA LEU A 14 -6.89 6.18 -6.12
C LEU A 14 -6.48 6.63 -4.71
N ALA A 15 -7.09 6.04 -3.67
CA ALA A 15 -6.72 6.31 -2.29
C ALA A 15 -5.27 5.90 -2.01
N SER A 16 -4.83 4.73 -2.48
CA SER A 16 -3.43 4.31 -2.35
C SER A 16 -2.49 5.30 -3.05
N GLY A 17 -2.81 5.70 -4.28
CA GLY A 17 -2.02 6.69 -5.03
C GLY A 17 -1.90 8.02 -4.28
N ALA A 18 -2.98 8.50 -3.66
CA ALA A 18 -2.96 9.70 -2.83
C ALA A 18 -2.05 9.56 -1.60
N VAL A 19 -2.04 8.39 -0.95
CA VAL A 19 -1.15 8.10 0.18
C VAL A 19 0.32 8.04 -0.27
N VAL A 20 0.62 7.42 -1.42
CA VAL A 20 1.99 7.41 -1.98
C VAL A 20 2.45 8.82 -2.34
N LEU A 21 1.59 9.64 -2.95
CA LEU A 21 1.88 11.04 -3.22
C LEU A 21 2.15 11.82 -1.94
N ALA A 22 1.37 11.60 -0.88
CA ALA A 22 1.61 12.19 0.43
C ALA A 22 2.96 11.74 1.02
N ALA A 23 3.33 10.46 0.85
CA ALA A 23 4.64 9.94 1.28
C ALA A 23 5.80 10.65 0.58
N ALA A 24 5.70 10.82 -0.75
CA ALA A 24 6.71 11.52 -1.56
C ALA A 24 6.80 13.01 -1.20
N LEU A 25 5.65 13.67 -0.99
CA LEU A 25 5.60 15.06 -0.52
C LEU A 25 6.18 15.20 0.90
N GLY A 26 5.94 14.23 1.78
CA GLY A 26 6.53 14.17 3.12
C GLY A 26 8.06 14.11 3.07
N LEU A 27 8.60 13.32 2.14
CA LEU A 27 10.05 13.25 1.92
C LEU A 27 10.63 14.59 1.46
N TRP A 28 9.89 15.33 0.61
CA TRP A 28 10.33 16.62 0.07
C TRP A 28 10.16 17.81 1.04
N ARG A 29 9.06 17.84 1.82
CA ARG A 29 8.71 19.00 2.67
C ARG A 29 9.26 18.97 4.10
N LEU A 30 9.52 17.80 4.69
CA LEU A 30 9.93 17.77 6.10
C LEU A 30 11.39 18.26 6.28
N PRO A 31 11.71 19.04 7.33
CA PRO A 31 13.05 19.57 7.54
C PRO A 31 14.01 18.59 8.25
N ASP A 32 13.50 17.69 9.09
CA ASP A 32 14.30 16.74 9.90
C ASP A 32 14.49 15.38 9.24
N PHE A 33 15.71 14.81 9.32
CA PHE A 33 16.07 13.51 8.76
C PHE A 33 15.21 12.35 9.33
N PHE A 34 14.97 12.33 10.64
CA PHE A 34 14.11 11.34 11.27
C PHE A 34 12.66 11.46 10.83
N ALA A 35 12.16 12.69 10.68
CA ALA A 35 10.81 12.94 10.23
C ALA A 35 10.63 12.57 8.74
N ARG A 36 11.67 12.76 7.92
CA ARG A 36 11.76 12.29 6.52
C ARG A 36 11.82 10.78 6.37
N MET A 37 12.26 10.02 7.36
CA MET A 37 12.22 8.55 7.29
C MET A 37 10.98 7.96 7.93
N HIS A 38 10.52 8.51 9.06
CA HIS A 38 9.40 7.95 9.80
C HIS A 38 8.05 8.16 9.09
N ALA A 39 7.77 9.38 8.63
CA ALA A 39 6.48 9.70 8.01
C ALA A 39 6.29 9.01 6.64
N PRO A 40 7.28 9.00 5.72
CA PRO A 40 7.16 8.29 4.45
C PRO A 40 7.12 6.77 4.60
N ALA A 41 7.76 6.20 5.62
CA ALA A 41 7.69 4.77 5.89
C ALA A 41 6.28 4.33 6.31
N LEU A 42 5.67 5.03 7.27
CA LEU A 42 4.29 4.78 7.71
C LEU A 42 3.29 4.97 6.57
N ALA A 43 3.48 6.01 5.74
CA ALA A 43 2.62 6.25 4.60
C ALA A 43 2.77 5.17 3.51
N SER A 44 3.99 4.74 3.22
CA SER A 44 4.25 3.70 2.21
C SER A 44 3.70 2.33 2.62
N THR A 45 3.79 1.96 3.91
CA THR A 45 3.18 0.72 4.39
C THR A 45 1.66 0.78 4.32
N LEU A 46 1.04 1.90 4.71
CA LEU A 46 -0.41 2.08 4.58
C LEU A 46 -0.86 2.02 3.12
N ALA A 47 -0.13 2.65 2.20
CA ALA A 47 -0.43 2.58 0.77
C ALA A 47 -0.39 1.15 0.23
N ALA A 48 0.61 0.35 0.63
CA ALA A 48 0.71 -1.06 0.26
C ALA A 48 -0.48 -1.89 0.77
N TRP A 49 -0.93 -1.65 2.02
CA TRP A 49 -2.15 -2.26 2.57
C TRP A 49 -3.42 -1.90 1.78
N ILE A 50 -3.53 -0.67 1.30
CA ILE A 50 -4.69 -0.24 0.49
C ILE A 50 -4.71 -0.95 -0.88
N VAL A 51 -3.56 -1.03 -1.57
CA VAL A 51 -3.44 -1.80 -2.84
C VAL A 51 -3.76 -3.28 -2.61
N ALA A 52 -3.36 -3.80 -1.45
CA ALA A 52 -3.65 -5.17 -1.06
C ALA A 52 -5.14 -5.48 -1.03
N LEU A 53 -5.88 -4.65 -0.30
CA LEU A 53 -7.32 -4.77 -0.16
C LEU A 53 -8.00 -4.62 -1.53
N ALA A 54 -7.55 -3.68 -2.36
CA ALA A 54 -8.04 -3.53 -3.74
C ALA A 54 -7.84 -4.81 -4.56
N SER A 55 -6.67 -5.43 -4.46
CA SER A 55 -6.33 -6.66 -5.18
C SER A 55 -7.16 -7.85 -4.70
N ILE A 56 -7.37 -8.00 -3.38
CA ILE A 56 -8.20 -9.05 -2.79
C ILE A 56 -9.65 -8.91 -3.27
N VAL A 57 -10.22 -7.70 -3.24
CA VAL A 57 -11.58 -7.42 -3.72
C VAL A 57 -11.71 -7.73 -5.21
N HIS A 58 -10.74 -7.32 -6.04
CA HIS A 58 -10.77 -7.57 -7.48
C HIS A 58 -10.71 -9.07 -7.82
N PHE A 59 -9.80 -9.81 -7.20
CA PHE A 59 -9.63 -11.24 -7.44
C PHE A 59 -10.77 -12.08 -6.87
N SER A 60 -11.29 -11.72 -5.69
CA SER A 60 -12.43 -12.39 -5.08
C SER A 60 -13.67 -12.33 -5.97
N VAL A 61 -13.89 -11.20 -6.66
CA VAL A 61 -15.04 -11.02 -7.56
C VAL A 61 -14.80 -11.66 -8.94
N ARG A 62 -13.55 -11.71 -9.43
CA ARG A 62 -13.26 -12.31 -10.75
C ARG A 62 -13.17 -13.83 -10.75
N ALA A 63 -12.58 -14.43 -9.73
CA ALA A 63 -12.28 -15.86 -9.73
C ALA A 63 -13.32 -16.71 -8.99
N GLY A 64 -14.13 -16.12 -8.10
CA GLY A 64 -14.98 -16.90 -7.18
C GLY A 64 -14.18 -17.71 -6.14
N GLU A 65 -12.85 -17.74 -6.26
CA GLU A 65 -11.91 -18.37 -5.34
C GLU A 65 -10.98 -17.31 -4.72
N LEU A 66 -10.66 -17.47 -3.44
CA LEU A 66 -9.69 -16.61 -2.76
C LEU A 66 -8.30 -16.81 -3.39
N SER A 67 -7.77 -15.79 -4.06
CA SER A 67 -6.39 -15.84 -4.58
C SER A 67 -5.38 -15.71 -3.43
N LEU A 68 -5.00 -16.85 -2.85
CA LEU A 68 -4.02 -16.96 -1.76
C LEU A 68 -2.64 -16.39 -2.14
N HIS A 69 -2.29 -16.34 -3.42
CA HIS A 69 -1.03 -15.76 -3.90
C HIS A 69 -0.94 -14.26 -3.64
N VAL A 70 -2.06 -13.51 -3.75
CA VAL A 70 -2.09 -12.07 -3.48
C VAL A 70 -1.84 -11.81 -2.00
N TRP A 71 -2.41 -12.63 -1.12
CA TRP A 71 -2.13 -12.56 0.31
C TRP A 71 -0.65 -12.76 0.65
N LEU A 72 0.01 -13.71 -0.01
CA LEU A 72 1.43 -14.00 0.22
C LEU A 72 2.32 -12.79 -0.15
N ILE A 73 2.05 -12.14 -1.28
CA ILE A 73 2.80 -10.95 -1.73
C ILE A 73 2.68 -9.83 -0.71
N ILE A 74 1.47 -9.56 -0.22
CA ILE A 74 1.23 -8.46 0.72
C ILE A 74 1.77 -8.73 2.11
N ILE A 75 1.65 -9.96 2.61
CA ILE A 75 2.23 -10.31 3.91
C ILE A 75 3.75 -10.17 3.85
N ILE A 76 4.40 -10.69 2.80
CA ILE A 76 5.85 -10.58 2.63
C ILE A 76 6.27 -9.11 2.45
N LEU A 77 5.56 -8.35 1.61
CA LEU A 77 5.86 -6.93 1.37
C LEU A 77 5.70 -6.08 2.65
N SER A 78 4.66 -6.34 3.42
CA SER A 78 4.36 -5.64 4.68
C SER A 78 5.37 -5.96 5.79
N ILE A 79 5.98 -7.14 5.77
CA ILE A 79 7.09 -7.52 6.67
C ILE A 79 8.43 -6.94 6.18
N THR A 80 8.69 -6.94 4.87
CA THR A 80 9.99 -6.51 4.32
C THR A 80 10.16 -5.00 4.24
N ALA A 81 9.07 -4.24 4.05
CA ALA A 81 9.08 -2.78 4.02
C ALA A 81 9.58 -2.11 5.33
N PRO A 82 9.12 -2.50 6.54
CA PRO A 82 9.65 -1.94 7.78
C PRO A 82 11.10 -2.38 8.04
N VAL A 83 11.50 -3.59 7.65
CA VAL A 83 12.89 -4.06 7.79
C VAL A 83 13.85 -3.24 6.92
N THR A 84 13.51 -3.00 5.65
CA THR A 84 14.33 -2.15 4.76
C THR A 84 14.42 -0.72 5.27
N THR A 85 13.30 -0.16 5.72
CA THR A 85 13.29 1.19 6.30
C THR A 85 14.18 1.27 7.55
N LEU A 86 14.12 0.29 8.44
CA LEU A 86 14.94 0.25 9.66
C LEU A 86 16.44 0.12 9.35
N VAL A 87 16.80 -0.65 8.32
CA VAL A 87 18.20 -0.81 7.89
C VAL A 87 18.74 0.46 7.24
N LEU A 88 17.95 1.15 6.42
CA LEU A 88 18.32 2.45 5.82
C LEU A 88 18.38 3.57 6.87
N ALA A 89 17.63 3.45 7.95
CA ALA A 89 17.60 4.44 9.04
C ALA A 89 18.76 4.33 10.03
N ARG A 90 19.66 3.35 9.84
CA ARG A 90 20.83 3.09 10.67
C ARG A 90 22.10 3.61 10.02
#